data_AF-A0A1U7RUP7-F1
#
_entry.id   AF-A0A1U7RUP7-F1
#
_cell.length_a   1.000
_cell.length_b   1.000
_cell.length_c   1.000
_cell.angle_alpha   90.00
_cell.angle_beta   90.00
_cell.angle_gamma   90.00
#
_symmetry.space_group_name_H-M   'P 1'
#
loop_
_entity.id
_entity.type
_entity.pdbx_description
1 polymer ?
#
loop_
_entity_poly.entity_id
_entity_poly.type
_entity_poly.pdbx_seq_one_letter_code
_entity_poly.pdbx_strand_id
1 'polypeptide(L)'
;PLAAAAAGRTRGPGAEPQPLPRRPFSTSCPKFVPAVTQHAPYFKGTAVFNGEFKEMSLDDFKGKYLVLFFYPLDFTFVCPTEIVAFSDKANEFRDVNCEVVAVSVDSHFCHLAWINTPRKSGGLGHMNIPLLSDLTKQISRDYGVLLEGPGLALRGLFIIDPNGIIKHLSVNDLPVGRSVEETLRLVKAFQYVETHGEVCPANWTPESPTIKPTPEASKEYFEKVHK
;
A
#
# COMPACT_ATOMS: atom_id res chain seq x y z
N PRO A 1 58.35 63.63 -22.02
CA PRO A 1 57.85 64.89 -22.61
C PRO A 1 56.42 64.72 -23.14
N LEU A 2 55.57 65.67 -22.80
CA LEU A 2 54.09 65.74 -22.85
C LEU A 2 53.33 65.19 -24.08
N ALA A 3 52.05 64.88 -23.78
CA ALA A 3 50.80 65.01 -24.59
C ALA A 3 50.06 63.65 -24.76
N ALA A 4 48.74 63.49 -24.61
CA ALA A 4 47.61 64.42 -24.61
C ALA A 4 46.32 63.80 -24.04
N ALA A 5 45.42 64.70 -23.63
CA ALA A 5 43.96 64.72 -23.75
C ALA A 5 43.06 63.54 -23.26
N ALA A 6 42.19 63.90 -22.32
CA ALA A 6 40.95 63.22 -21.97
C ALA A 6 39.85 63.46 -23.02
N ALA A 7 39.01 62.45 -23.27
CA ALA A 7 37.66 62.64 -23.82
C ALA A 7 36.73 61.53 -23.31
N GLY A 8 35.60 61.95 -22.72
CA GLY A 8 34.67 61.12 -21.98
C GLY A 8 33.84 60.15 -22.83
N ARG A 9 33.41 59.05 -22.20
CA ARG A 9 32.35 58.18 -22.69
C ARG A 9 31.07 58.44 -21.89
N THR A 10 30.07 58.96 -22.58
CA THR A 10 28.69 59.12 -22.12
C THR A 10 28.06 57.74 -21.87
N ARG A 11 27.41 57.58 -20.71
CA ARG A 11 26.59 56.41 -20.35
C ARG A 11 25.29 56.41 -21.18
N GLY A 12 25.01 55.32 -21.88
CA GLY A 12 23.69 55.06 -22.47
C GLY A 12 22.65 54.71 -21.39
N PRO A 13 21.34 54.85 -21.68
CA PRO A 13 20.28 54.72 -20.68
C PRO A 13 20.10 53.26 -20.26
N GLY A 14 19.81 53.07 -18.97
CA GLY A 14 19.71 51.78 -18.30
C GLY A 14 18.57 50.90 -18.84
N ALA A 15 18.88 49.62 -19.06
CA ALA A 15 17.88 48.59 -19.30
C ALA A 15 17.11 48.31 -17.99
N GLU A 16 15.79 48.33 -18.06
CA GLU A 16 14.91 47.93 -16.96
C GLU A 16 15.11 46.44 -16.61
N PRO A 17 15.15 46.07 -15.32
CA PRO A 17 15.22 44.67 -14.91
C PRO A 17 13.89 43.96 -15.18
N GLN A 18 13.95 42.91 -15.99
CA GLN A 18 12.84 41.99 -16.24
C GLN A 18 12.34 41.36 -14.92
N PRO A 19 11.02 41.29 -14.67
CA PRO A 19 10.50 40.72 -13.44
C PRO A 19 10.75 39.20 -13.38
N LEU A 20 11.26 38.74 -12.24
CA LEU A 20 11.46 37.32 -11.96
C LEU A 20 10.14 36.53 -12.07
N PRO A 21 10.16 35.30 -12.61
CA PRO A 21 8.96 34.49 -12.75
C PRO A 21 8.39 34.17 -11.37
N ARG A 22 7.14 34.59 -11.13
CA ARG A 22 6.38 34.24 -9.94
C ARG A 22 6.13 32.73 -9.96
N ARG A 23 6.75 32.00 -9.03
CA ARG A 23 6.40 30.60 -8.78
C ARG A 23 4.94 30.55 -8.33
N PRO A 24 4.08 29.71 -8.94
CA PRO A 24 2.74 29.53 -8.41
C PRO A 24 2.86 28.86 -7.04
N PHE A 25 2.29 29.48 -6.01
CA PHE A 25 2.05 28.81 -4.75
C PHE A 25 1.04 27.69 -5.03
N SER A 26 1.50 26.44 -4.95
CA SER A 26 0.60 25.29 -5.03
C SER A 26 -0.27 25.27 -3.78
N THR A 27 -1.56 25.51 -3.95
CA THR A 27 -2.59 25.36 -2.90
C THR A 27 -3.13 23.94 -2.86
N SER A 28 -2.38 22.94 -3.34
CA SER A 28 -2.79 21.54 -3.23
C SER A 28 -2.91 21.22 -1.74
N CYS A 29 -4.16 21.05 -1.28
CA CYS A 29 -4.47 20.35 -0.05
C CYS A 29 -3.57 19.11 0.00
N PRO A 30 -2.84 18.82 1.09
CA PRO A 30 -1.99 17.65 1.12
C PRO A 30 -2.88 16.46 0.81
N LYS A 31 -2.72 15.88 -0.40
CA LYS A 31 -3.32 14.59 -0.71
C LYS A 31 -2.84 13.69 0.41
N PHE A 32 -3.76 13.14 1.19
CA PHE A 32 -3.44 12.28 2.31
C PHE A 32 -2.76 11.05 1.71
N VAL A 33 -1.43 11.07 1.65
CA VAL A 33 -0.65 9.96 1.10
C VAL A 33 -0.68 8.88 2.17
N PRO A 34 -1.10 7.64 1.86
CA PRO A 34 -1.03 6.58 2.84
C PRO A 34 0.43 6.36 3.22
N ALA A 35 0.71 6.36 4.52
CA ALA A 35 2.05 6.27 5.03
C ALA A 35 2.10 5.29 6.20
N VAL A 36 3.19 4.53 6.27
CA VAL A 36 3.49 3.70 7.44
C VAL A 36 3.54 4.60 8.68
N THR A 37 3.08 4.08 9.82
CA THR A 37 2.89 4.78 11.12
C THR A 37 1.70 5.72 11.20
N GLN A 38 0.98 5.98 10.11
CA GLN A 38 -0.22 6.81 10.11
C GLN A 38 -1.49 5.95 10.13
N HIS A 39 -2.61 6.54 10.55
CA HIS A 39 -3.91 5.90 10.39
C HIS A 39 -4.21 5.63 8.91
N ALA A 40 -4.74 4.44 8.64
CA ALA A 40 -5.20 4.08 7.31
C ALA A 40 -6.35 5.00 6.87
N PRO A 41 -6.37 5.49 5.61
CA PRO A 41 -7.50 6.23 5.08
C PRO A 41 -8.79 5.44 5.25
N TYR A 42 -9.85 6.09 5.74
CA TYR A 42 -11.14 5.44 5.90
C TYR A 42 -11.70 5.00 4.55
N PHE A 43 -12.30 3.81 4.51
CA PHE A 43 -13.06 3.35 3.36
C PHE A 43 -14.40 2.77 3.79
N LYS A 44 -15.37 2.85 2.87
CA LYS A 44 -16.64 2.16 2.94
C LYS A 44 -17.14 1.86 1.53
N GLY A 45 -17.68 0.67 1.32
CA GLY A 45 -18.28 0.29 0.05
C GLY A 45 -18.95 -1.07 0.10
N THR A 46 -19.55 -1.44 -1.02
CA THR A 46 -20.21 -2.73 -1.19
C THR A 46 -19.19 -3.80 -1.58
N ALA A 47 -19.14 -4.88 -0.82
CA ALA A 47 -18.33 -6.05 -1.10
C ALA A 47 -19.18 -7.27 -1.44
N VAL A 48 -18.61 -8.21 -2.19
CA VAL A 48 -19.17 -9.56 -2.36
C VAL A 48 -18.49 -10.49 -1.36
N PHE A 49 -19.27 -11.15 -0.51
CA PHE A 49 -18.76 -12.14 0.43
C PHE A 49 -19.79 -13.27 0.61
N ASN A 50 -19.35 -14.52 0.49
CA ASN A 50 -20.22 -15.71 0.47
C ASN A 50 -21.37 -15.63 -0.55
N GLY A 51 -21.12 -15.01 -1.70
CA GLY A 51 -22.12 -14.84 -2.77
C GLY A 51 -23.17 -13.76 -2.52
N GLU A 52 -23.06 -13.01 -1.42
CA GLU A 52 -23.98 -11.94 -1.05
C GLU A 52 -23.31 -10.57 -1.15
N PHE A 53 -24.12 -9.53 -1.42
CA PHE A 53 -23.68 -8.14 -1.32
C PHE A 53 -23.80 -7.64 0.11
N LYS A 54 -22.69 -7.12 0.65
CA LYS A 54 -22.62 -6.59 2.01
C LYS A 54 -21.89 -5.26 2.02
N GLU A 55 -22.39 -4.30 2.79
CA GLU A 55 -21.64 -3.09 3.09
C GLU A 55 -20.47 -3.45 4.03
N MET A 56 -19.30 -2.89 3.73
CA MET A 56 -18.08 -3.10 4.48
C MET A 56 -17.30 -1.80 4.58
N SER A 57 -16.67 -1.59 5.73
CA SER A 57 -15.88 -0.41 6.04
C SER A 57 -14.62 -0.77 6.82
N LEU A 58 -13.67 0.16 6.90
CA LEU A 58 -12.45 -0.02 7.71
C LEU A 58 -12.78 -0.32 9.19
N ASP A 59 -13.87 0.24 9.70
CA ASP A 59 -14.28 0.09 11.11
C ASP A 59 -14.69 -1.34 11.48
N ASP A 60 -15.12 -2.15 10.51
CA ASP A 60 -15.50 -3.56 10.72
C ASP A 60 -14.29 -4.44 11.08
N PHE A 61 -13.08 -3.92 10.92
CA PHE A 61 -11.81 -4.62 11.18
C PHE A 61 -11.11 -4.14 12.46
N LYS A 62 -11.71 -3.23 13.24
CA LYS A 62 -11.15 -2.80 14.53
C LYS A 62 -10.87 -4.00 15.44
N GLY A 63 -9.72 -4.01 16.10
CA GLY A 63 -9.29 -5.13 16.95
C GLY A 63 -8.68 -6.32 16.20
N LYS A 64 -8.60 -6.26 14.87
CA LYS A 64 -7.95 -7.28 14.03
C LYS A 64 -6.87 -6.65 13.16
N TYR A 65 -5.90 -7.45 12.75
CA TYR A 65 -5.06 -7.07 11.63
C TYR A 65 -5.88 -7.15 10.33
N LEU A 66 -5.58 -6.27 9.37
CA LEU A 66 -6.19 -6.25 8.05
C LEU A 66 -5.12 -6.18 6.98
N VAL A 67 -5.10 -7.17 6.09
CA VAL A 67 -4.43 -7.09 4.79
C VAL A 67 -5.44 -6.55 3.79
N LEU A 68 -5.29 -5.29 3.42
CA LEU A 68 -6.07 -4.64 2.36
C LEU A 68 -5.22 -4.58 1.09
N PHE A 69 -5.65 -5.24 0.01
CA PHE A 69 -4.89 -5.24 -1.22
C PHE A 69 -5.73 -4.89 -2.44
N PHE A 70 -5.16 -4.05 -3.29
CA PHE A 70 -5.74 -3.59 -4.53
C PHE A 70 -5.24 -4.45 -5.69
N TYR A 71 -6.09 -4.67 -6.68
CA TYR A 71 -5.71 -5.29 -7.94
C TYR A 71 -6.30 -4.50 -9.12
N PRO A 72 -5.65 -4.55 -10.30
CA PRO A 72 -6.05 -3.73 -11.45
C PRO A 72 -7.51 -3.85 -11.87
N LEU A 73 -7.91 -5.04 -12.33
CA LEU A 73 -9.22 -5.28 -12.95
C LEU A 73 -9.63 -6.75 -12.85
N ASP A 74 -10.93 -6.97 -12.75
CA ASP A 74 -11.56 -8.28 -12.93
C ASP A 74 -11.32 -8.82 -14.36
N PHE A 75 -11.39 -10.16 -14.52
CA PHE A 75 -11.23 -10.85 -15.80
C PHE A 75 -9.90 -10.58 -16.55
N THR A 76 -8.83 -10.34 -15.79
CA THR A 76 -7.45 -10.19 -16.32
C THR A 76 -6.54 -11.35 -15.88
N PHE A 77 -5.22 -11.24 -16.09
CA PHE A 77 -4.31 -12.38 -16.06
C PHE A 77 -3.70 -12.69 -14.69
N VAL A 78 -3.01 -11.73 -14.08
CA VAL A 78 -2.30 -11.93 -12.79
C VAL A 78 -3.25 -11.76 -11.60
N CYS A 79 -4.27 -10.91 -11.72
CA CYS A 79 -5.22 -10.64 -10.65
C CYS A 79 -5.91 -11.90 -10.06
N PRO A 80 -6.44 -12.85 -10.87
CA PRO A 80 -7.09 -14.03 -10.31
C PRO A 80 -6.10 -14.93 -9.55
N THR A 81 -4.82 -14.96 -9.95
CA THR A 81 -3.83 -15.80 -9.26
C THR A 81 -3.54 -15.28 -7.85
N GLU A 82 -3.46 -13.96 -7.67
CA GLU A 82 -3.27 -13.34 -6.36
C GLU A 82 -4.49 -13.53 -5.45
N ILE A 83 -5.69 -13.23 -5.95
CA ILE A 83 -6.93 -13.34 -5.18
C ILE A 83 -7.17 -14.79 -4.74
N VAL A 84 -6.98 -15.75 -5.65
CA VAL A 84 -7.09 -17.18 -5.32
C VAL A 84 -6.07 -17.59 -4.28
N ALA A 85 -4.80 -17.17 -4.41
CA ALA A 85 -3.75 -17.55 -3.46
C ALA A 85 -4.03 -17.02 -2.04
N PHE A 86 -4.51 -15.78 -1.91
CA PHE A 86 -4.96 -15.25 -0.61
C PHE A 86 -6.21 -15.95 -0.09
N SER A 87 -7.18 -16.24 -0.96
CA SER A 87 -8.41 -16.96 -0.60
C SER A 87 -8.11 -18.36 -0.08
N ASP A 88 -7.22 -19.11 -0.74
CA ASP A 88 -6.88 -20.48 -0.36
C ASP A 88 -6.11 -20.52 0.98
N LYS A 89 -5.35 -19.46 1.30
CA LYS A 89 -4.64 -19.28 2.57
C LYS A 89 -5.38 -18.44 3.62
N ALA A 90 -6.63 -18.06 3.38
CA ALA A 90 -7.35 -17.12 4.24
C ALA A 90 -7.44 -17.60 5.71
N ASN A 91 -7.49 -18.92 5.93
CA ASN A 91 -7.50 -19.48 7.28
C ASN A 91 -6.19 -19.24 8.04
N GLU A 92 -5.03 -19.29 7.37
CA GLU A 92 -3.74 -19.01 8.01
C GLU A 92 -3.65 -17.56 8.53
N PHE A 93 -4.32 -16.61 7.86
CA PHE A 93 -4.45 -15.24 8.34
C PHE A 93 -5.42 -15.15 9.52
N ARG A 94 -6.56 -15.84 9.46
CA ARG A 94 -7.54 -15.83 10.55
C ARG A 94 -7.02 -16.46 11.83
N ASP A 95 -6.21 -17.51 11.72
CA ASP A 95 -5.57 -18.19 12.85
C ASP A 95 -4.66 -17.24 13.66
N VAL A 96 -4.18 -16.16 13.02
CA VAL A 96 -3.40 -15.11 13.67
C VAL A 96 -4.19 -13.80 13.82
N ASN A 97 -5.52 -13.86 13.89
CA ASN A 97 -6.41 -12.68 14.04
C ASN A 97 -6.21 -11.60 12.97
N CYS A 98 -6.02 -12.03 11.72
CA CYS A 98 -5.90 -11.16 10.55
C CYS A 98 -6.98 -11.49 9.52
N GLU A 99 -7.65 -10.47 9.00
CA GLU A 99 -8.55 -10.59 7.84
C GLU A 99 -7.85 -10.12 6.56
N VAL A 100 -8.36 -10.54 5.42
CA VAL A 100 -7.84 -10.17 4.09
C VAL A 100 -8.98 -9.66 3.24
N VAL A 101 -8.81 -8.50 2.59
CA VAL A 101 -9.80 -7.89 1.71
C VAL A 101 -9.13 -7.51 0.39
N ALA A 102 -9.75 -7.93 -0.72
CA ALA A 102 -9.34 -7.58 -2.07
C ALA A 102 -10.19 -6.41 -2.59
N VAL A 103 -9.58 -5.45 -3.30
CA VAL A 103 -10.26 -4.24 -3.80
C VAL A 103 -9.91 -4.00 -5.28
N SER A 104 -10.90 -3.69 -6.11
CA SER A 104 -10.66 -3.07 -7.42
C SER A 104 -11.72 -2.02 -7.74
N VAL A 105 -11.54 -1.36 -8.87
CA VAL A 105 -12.45 -0.33 -9.37
C VAL A 105 -13.70 -0.89 -10.07
N ASP A 106 -13.83 -2.21 -10.12
CA ASP A 106 -14.95 -2.90 -10.76
C ASP A 106 -16.21 -2.87 -9.87
N SER A 107 -17.37 -3.12 -10.46
CA SER A 107 -18.64 -3.18 -9.70
C SER A 107 -18.77 -4.49 -8.90
N HIS A 108 -19.52 -4.47 -7.80
CA HIS A 108 -19.86 -5.69 -7.04
C HIS A 108 -20.61 -6.73 -7.89
N PHE A 109 -21.35 -6.32 -8.93
CA PHE A 109 -21.94 -7.25 -9.90
C PHE A 109 -20.87 -7.97 -10.74
N CYS A 110 -19.82 -7.25 -11.15
CA CYS A 110 -18.67 -7.80 -11.87
C CYS A 110 -17.94 -8.84 -11.01
N HIS A 111 -17.67 -8.50 -9.75
CA HIS A 111 -17.06 -9.42 -8.78
C HIS A 111 -17.87 -10.71 -8.63
N LEU A 112 -19.20 -10.62 -8.47
CA LEU A 112 -20.06 -11.79 -8.34
C LEU A 112 -20.04 -12.66 -9.60
N ALA A 113 -20.07 -12.05 -10.79
CA ALA A 113 -19.94 -12.77 -12.04
C ALA A 113 -18.58 -13.49 -12.16
N TRP A 114 -17.51 -12.87 -11.67
CA TRP A 114 -16.17 -13.44 -11.71
C TRP A 114 -15.96 -14.58 -10.70
N ILE A 115 -16.57 -14.46 -9.50
CA ILE A 115 -16.70 -15.55 -8.52
C ILE A 115 -17.42 -16.75 -9.14
N ASN A 116 -18.53 -16.50 -9.86
CA ASN A 116 -19.31 -17.56 -10.50
C ASN A 116 -18.62 -18.17 -11.73
N THR A 117 -17.52 -17.58 -12.20
CA THR A 117 -16.72 -18.12 -13.29
C THR A 117 -15.74 -19.18 -12.75
N PRO A 118 -15.66 -20.39 -13.33
CA PRO A 118 -14.72 -21.42 -12.88
C PRO A 118 -13.25 -20.99 -13.03
N ARG A 119 -12.39 -21.40 -12.08
CA ARG A 119 -10.94 -21.14 -12.12
C ARG A 119 -10.27 -21.60 -13.42
N LYS A 120 -10.71 -22.73 -13.98
CA LYS A 120 -10.23 -23.27 -15.27
C LYS A 120 -10.48 -22.35 -16.46
N SER A 121 -11.42 -21.41 -16.34
CA SER A 121 -11.77 -20.43 -17.37
C SER A 121 -11.25 -19.02 -17.01
N GLY A 122 -10.32 -18.90 -16.06
CA GLY A 122 -9.79 -17.61 -15.60
C GLY A 122 -10.69 -16.88 -14.59
N GLY A 123 -11.68 -17.57 -14.03
CA GLY A 123 -12.50 -17.07 -12.92
C GLY A 123 -11.89 -17.30 -11.55
N LEU A 124 -12.63 -16.93 -10.50
CA LEU A 124 -12.17 -17.09 -9.11
C LEU A 124 -12.70 -18.38 -8.45
N GLY A 125 -13.92 -18.80 -8.80
CA GLY A 125 -14.62 -19.86 -8.08
C GLY A 125 -14.96 -19.46 -6.64
N HIS A 126 -15.11 -20.45 -5.76
CA HIS A 126 -15.41 -20.19 -4.34
C HIS A 126 -14.31 -19.35 -3.68
N MET A 127 -14.72 -18.25 -3.04
CA MET A 127 -13.84 -17.28 -2.37
C MET A 127 -14.07 -17.25 -0.87
N ASN A 128 -12.98 -17.30 -0.13
CA ASN A 128 -12.94 -17.18 1.34
C ASN A 128 -12.64 -15.75 1.80
N ILE A 129 -12.45 -14.81 0.88
CA ILE A 129 -12.16 -13.40 1.19
C ILE A 129 -13.18 -12.50 0.50
N PRO A 130 -13.55 -11.36 1.09
CA PRO A 130 -14.40 -10.37 0.45
C PRO A 130 -13.70 -9.67 -0.73
N LEU A 131 -14.49 -9.37 -1.77
CA LEU A 131 -14.10 -8.51 -2.89
C LEU A 131 -14.87 -7.19 -2.80
N LEU A 132 -14.17 -6.11 -2.48
CA LEU A 132 -14.72 -4.77 -2.31
C LEU A 132 -14.71 -3.98 -3.62
N SER A 133 -15.86 -3.41 -3.96
CA SER A 133 -16.03 -2.56 -5.13
C SER A 133 -15.69 -1.09 -4.82
N ASP A 134 -14.72 -0.53 -5.54
CA ASP A 134 -14.36 0.89 -5.53
C ASP A 134 -14.77 1.56 -6.85
N LEU A 135 -16.05 1.47 -7.21
CA LEU A 135 -16.54 1.96 -8.51
C LEU A 135 -16.26 3.47 -8.71
N THR A 136 -16.28 4.25 -7.63
CA THR A 136 -15.99 5.70 -7.62
C THR A 136 -14.50 6.03 -7.72
N LYS A 137 -13.63 5.03 -7.52
CA LYS A 137 -12.16 5.13 -7.50
C LYS A 137 -11.63 5.96 -6.34
N GLN A 138 -12.49 6.30 -5.37
CA GLN A 138 -12.12 7.15 -4.27
C GLN A 138 -11.23 6.40 -3.28
N ILE A 139 -11.53 5.13 -3.00
CA ILE A 139 -10.72 4.31 -2.10
C ILE A 139 -9.31 4.14 -2.69
N SER A 140 -9.20 3.79 -3.97
CA SER A 140 -7.93 3.64 -4.68
C SER A 140 -7.12 4.94 -4.72
N ARG A 141 -7.80 6.10 -4.80
CA ARG A 141 -7.17 7.42 -4.78
C ARG A 141 -6.67 7.79 -3.39
N ASP A 142 -7.46 7.54 -2.36
CA ASP A 142 -7.10 7.80 -0.96
C ASP A 142 -5.94 6.91 -0.49
N TYR A 143 -5.89 5.69 -0.99
CA TYR A 143 -4.75 4.78 -0.83
C TYR A 143 -3.64 5.01 -1.87
N GLY A 144 -3.69 6.08 -2.67
CA GLY A 144 -2.58 6.51 -3.54
C GLY A 144 -2.14 5.49 -4.60
N VAL A 145 -2.99 4.52 -4.93
CA VAL A 145 -2.68 3.42 -5.87
C VAL A 145 -3.40 3.55 -7.21
N LEU A 146 -4.31 4.51 -7.35
CA LEU A 146 -5.02 4.78 -8.60
C LEU A 146 -4.08 5.40 -9.66
N LEU A 147 -4.00 4.77 -10.83
CA LEU A 147 -3.47 5.40 -12.04
C LEU A 147 -4.58 6.21 -12.71
N GLU A 148 -4.55 7.54 -12.54
CA GLU A 148 -5.63 8.43 -13.00
C GLU A 148 -5.89 8.37 -14.52
N GLY A 149 -4.85 8.15 -15.34
CA GLY A 149 -5.02 8.03 -16.79
C GLY A 149 -5.77 6.76 -17.21
N PRO A 150 -5.24 5.57 -16.91
CA PRO A 150 -5.91 4.29 -17.17
C PRO A 150 -7.19 4.04 -16.36
N GLY A 151 -7.38 4.71 -15.22
CA GLY A 151 -8.56 4.56 -14.38
C GLY A 151 -8.62 3.25 -13.58
N LEU A 152 -7.48 2.65 -13.25
CA LEU A 152 -7.35 1.40 -12.49
C LEU A 152 -6.29 1.51 -11.40
N ALA A 153 -6.32 0.61 -10.42
CA ALA A 153 -5.33 0.58 -9.35
C ALA A 153 -4.07 -0.20 -9.74
N LEU A 154 -2.91 0.24 -9.25
CA LEU A 154 -1.70 -0.58 -9.16
C LEU A 154 -1.90 -1.73 -8.16
N ARG A 155 -0.95 -2.66 -8.12
CA ARG A 155 -0.94 -3.78 -7.16
C ARG A 155 -0.45 -3.32 -5.79
N GLY A 156 -1.23 -2.45 -5.15
CA GLY A 156 -0.97 -1.97 -3.79
C GLY A 156 -1.43 -2.97 -2.73
N LEU A 157 -0.65 -3.15 -1.68
CA LEU A 157 -1.01 -3.97 -0.51
C LEU A 157 -0.66 -3.20 0.75
N PHE A 158 -1.55 -3.22 1.74
CA PHE A 158 -1.41 -2.54 3.01
C PHE A 158 -1.66 -3.53 4.14
N ILE A 159 -0.77 -3.55 5.13
CA ILE A 159 -0.98 -4.25 6.41
C ILE A 159 -1.33 -3.19 7.44
N ILE A 160 -2.55 -3.30 7.98
CA ILE A 160 -3.14 -2.37 8.93
C ILE A 160 -3.32 -3.11 10.26
N ASP A 161 -2.92 -2.48 11.36
CA ASP A 161 -2.98 -3.06 12.70
C ASP A 161 -4.38 -2.94 13.35
N PRO A 162 -4.59 -3.55 14.52
CA PRO A 162 -5.85 -3.49 15.26
C PRO A 162 -6.34 -2.08 15.63
N ASN A 163 -5.44 -1.09 15.65
CA ASN A 163 -5.71 0.32 15.94
C ASN A 163 -5.92 1.15 14.66
N GLY A 164 -5.94 0.50 13.49
CA GLY A 164 -6.09 1.16 12.20
C GLY A 164 -4.83 1.87 11.71
N ILE A 165 -3.64 1.52 12.21
CA ILE A 165 -2.36 2.10 11.79
C ILE A 165 -1.72 1.24 10.70
N ILE A 166 -1.26 1.88 9.62
CA ILE A 166 -0.52 1.20 8.54
C ILE A 166 0.87 0.80 9.07
N LYS A 167 1.17 -0.50 9.08
CA LYS A 167 2.48 -1.06 9.48
C LYS A 167 3.38 -1.33 8.28
N HIS A 168 2.78 -1.68 7.15
CA HIS A 168 3.50 -1.96 5.92
C HIS A 168 2.65 -1.57 4.72
N LEU A 169 3.32 -1.13 3.65
CA LEU A 169 2.75 -1.04 2.33
C LEU A 169 3.75 -1.53 1.28
N SER A 170 3.25 -2.15 0.22
CA SER A 170 4.00 -2.50 -0.97
C SER A 170 3.19 -2.18 -2.22
N VAL A 171 3.86 -1.77 -3.29
CA VAL A 171 3.22 -1.45 -4.56
C VAL A 171 4.04 -2.10 -5.67
N ASN A 172 3.45 -3.05 -6.37
CA ASN A 172 4.03 -3.62 -7.58
C ASN A 172 3.46 -2.93 -8.82
N ASP A 173 4.29 -2.86 -9.86
CA ASP A 173 3.80 -2.56 -11.21
C ASP A 173 2.89 -3.71 -11.72
N LEU A 174 2.10 -3.43 -12.75
CA LEU A 174 1.07 -4.32 -13.29
C LEU A 174 1.53 -5.75 -13.65
N PRO A 175 2.73 -5.99 -14.22
CA PRO A 175 3.08 -7.33 -14.71
C PRO A 175 3.57 -8.31 -13.62
N VAL A 176 3.83 -7.85 -12.39
CA VAL A 176 4.46 -8.69 -11.34
C VAL A 176 3.53 -8.89 -10.15
N GLY A 177 3.12 -10.14 -9.92
CA GLY A 177 2.31 -10.52 -8.75
C GLY A 177 3.06 -10.45 -7.41
N ARG A 178 2.30 -10.41 -6.32
CA ARG A 178 2.78 -10.38 -4.93
C ARG A 178 3.00 -11.78 -4.35
N SER A 179 3.63 -11.83 -3.18
CA SER A 179 3.84 -13.06 -2.41
C SER A 179 2.92 -13.10 -1.18
N VAL A 180 2.06 -14.14 -1.12
CA VAL A 180 1.19 -14.40 0.04
C VAL A 180 2.01 -14.80 1.26
N GLU A 181 3.07 -15.60 1.07
CA GLU A 181 3.96 -16.02 2.16
C GLU A 181 4.67 -14.84 2.82
N GLU A 182 5.17 -13.90 2.01
CA GLU A 182 5.82 -12.71 2.55
C GLU A 182 4.83 -11.84 3.32
N THR A 183 3.60 -11.73 2.83
CA THR A 183 2.55 -11.00 3.53
C THR A 183 2.24 -11.64 4.88
N LEU A 184 2.09 -12.96 4.93
CA LEU A 184 1.84 -13.69 6.18
C LEU A 184 3.04 -13.59 7.14
N ARG A 185 4.27 -13.65 6.63
CA ARG A 185 5.50 -13.47 7.42
C ARG A 185 5.53 -12.08 8.06
N LEU A 186 5.19 -11.03 7.32
CA LEU A 186 5.14 -9.66 7.81
C LEU A 186 4.06 -9.47 8.89
N VAL A 187 2.86 -10.02 8.69
CA VAL A 187 1.79 -10.00 9.72
C VAL A 187 2.28 -10.63 11.03
N LYS A 188 2.86 -11.84 10.95
CA LYS A 188 3.42 -12.55 12.11
C LYS A 188 4.56 -11.77 12.78
N ALA A 189 5.42 -11.10 12.00
CA ALA A 189 6.51 -10.29 12.52
C ALA A 189 6.00 -9.08 13.32
N PHE A 190 5.04 -8.32 12.79
CA PHE A 190 4.48 -7.17 13.51
C PHE A 190 3.79 -7.60 14.82
N GLN A 191 3.04 -8.70 14.80
CA GLN A 191 2.42 -9.26 16.00
C GLN A 191 3.45 -9.72 17.03
N TYR A 192 4.56 -10.31 16.59
CA TYR A 192 5.64 -10.73 17.46
C TYR A 192 6.26 -9.54 18.19
N VAL A 193 6.59 -8.47 17.47
CA VAL A 193 7.18 -7.23 18.02
C VAL A 193 6.23 -6.60 19.03
N GLU A 194 4.93 -6.55 18.74
CA GLU A 194 3.92 -6.01 19.66
C GLU A 194 3.77 -6.83 20.94
N THR A 195 3.91 -8.15 20.85
CA THR A 195 3.76 -9.06 22.00
C THR A 195 5.01 -9.10 22.89
N HIS A 196 6.21 -9.06 22.30
CA HIS A 196 7.46 -9.33 23.02
C HIS A 196 8.33 -8.09 23.26
N GLY A 197 8.14 -7.00 22.50
CA GLY A 197 8.99 -5.80 22.58
C GLY A 197 10.41 -6.00 22.03
N GLU A 198 10.69 -7.13 21.37
CA GLU A 198 11.91 -7.38 20.61
C GLU A 198 11.73 -6.98 19.14
N VAL A 199 12.83 -6.92 18.38
CA VAL A 199 12.77 -6.62 16.94
C VAL A 199 13.14 -7.84 16.09
N CYS A 200 12.47 -7.95 14.94
CA CYS A 200 12.66 -9.04 13.98
C CYS A 200 13.77 -8.68 12.95
N PRO A 201 14.83 -9.49 12.81
CA PRO A 201 15.86 -9.31 11.79
C PRO A 201 15.37 -9.49 10.34
N ALA A 202 16.25 -9.24 9.38
CA ALA A 202 16.02 -9.56 7.98
C ALA A 202 15.71 -11.06 7.81
N ASN A 203 14.73 -11.37 6.95
CA ASN A 203 14.26 -12.74 6.68
C ASN A 203 13.73 -13.51 7.91
N TRP A 204 13.37 -12.80 8.99
CA TRP A 204 12.83 -13.43 10.20
C TRP A 204 11.57 -14.27 9.89
N THR A 205 11.52 -15.46 10.50
CA THR A 205 10.37 -16.36 10.57
C THR A 205 10.09 -16.70 12.04
N PRO A 206 8.91 -17.25 12.42
CA PRO A 206 8.51 -17.43 13.83
C PRO A 206 9.54 -18.12 14.74
N GLU A 207 10.34 -19.06 14.21
CA GLU A 207 11.37 -19.79 14.98
C GLU A 207 12.77 -19.14 14.93
N SER A 208 12.89 -17.99 14.25
CA SER A 208 14.17 -17.29 14.08
C SER A 208 14.55 -16.48 15.32
N PRO A 209 15.86 -16.35 15.61
CA PRO A 209 16.32 -15.49 16.69
C PRO A 209 15.94 -14.02 16.43
N THR A 210 15.70 -13.29 17.52
CA THR A 210 15.27 -11.89 17.56
C THR A 210 16.27 -11.04 18.35
N ILE A 211 16.09 -9.71 18.31
CA ILE A 211 17.03 -8.76 18.92
C ILE A 211 16.30 -7.95 19.99
N LYS A 212 16.81 -7.96 21.22
CA LYS A 212 16.39 -7.01 22.26
C LYS A 212 16.94 -5.62 21.92
N PRO A 213 16.10 -4.57 21.78
CA PRO A 213 16.50 -3.29 21.18
C PRO A 213 17.24 -2.37 22.16
N THR A 214 18.31 -2.87 22.78
CA THR A 214 19.26 -2.06 23.58
C THR A 214 20.70 -2.39 23.17
N PRO A 215 21.64 -1.43 23.26
CA PRO A 215 23.04 -1.65 22.86
C PRO A 215 23.69 -2.85 23.57
N GLU A 216 23.36 -3.08 24.84
CA GLU A 216 23.93 -4.16 25.65
C GLU A 216 23.27 -5.50 25.34
N ALA A 217 21.93 -5.57 25.36
CA ALA A 217 21.22 -6.84 25.19
C ALA A 217 21.24 -7.36 23.75
N SER A 218 21.39 -6.48 22.76
CA SER A 218 21.46 -6.89 21.35
C SER A 218 22.69 -7.77 21.04
N LYS A 219 23.76 -7.70 21.85
CA LYS A 219 24.97 -8.51 21.69
C LYS A 219 24.68 -10.01 21.77
N GLU A 220 23.69 -10.43 22.55
CA GLU A 220 23.23 -11.82 22.66
C GLU A 220 22.87 -12.39 21.28
N TYR A 221 22.17 -11.60 20.45
CA TYR A 221 21.82 -12.00 19.10
C TYR A 221 23.07 -12.07 18.19
N PHE A 222 23.90 -11.02 18.19
CA PHE A 222 25.05 -10.93 17.28
C PHE A 222 26.08 -12.03 17.56
N GLU A 223 26.32 -12.38 18.82
CA GLU A 223 27.18 -13.51 19.19
C GLU A 223 26.60 -14.86 18.73
N LYS A 224 25.27 -15.01 18.77
CA LYS A 224 24.59 -16.24 18.36
C LYS A 224 24.68 -16.47 16.84
N VAL A 225 24.58 -15.43 16.03
CA VAL A 225 24.48 -15.54 14.55
C VAL A 225 25.82 -15.42 13.82
N HIS A 226 26.88 -14.89 14.44
CA HIS A 226 28.21 -14.68 13.83
C HIS A 226 29.31 -15.58 14.41
N LYS A 227 28.97 -16.82 14.77
CA LYS A 227 29.97 -17.80 15.25
C LYS A 227 31.07 -18.08 14.22
#